data_AF-A0A2U1AWY7-F1
#
_entry.id   AF-A0A2U1AWY7-F1
#
_cell.length_a   1.000
_cell.length_b   1.000
_cell.length_c   1.000
_cell.angle_alpha   90.00
_cell.angle_beta   90.00
_cell.angle_gamma   90.00
#
_symmetry.space_group_name_H-M   'P 1'
#
loop_
_entity.id
_entity.type
_entity.pdbx_description
1 polymer ?
#
loop_
_entity_poly.entity_id
_entity_poly.type
_entity_poly.pdbx_seq_one_letter_code
_entity_poly.pdbx_strand_id
1 'polypeptide(L)'
;MLRLFRKKLPHCDKLFKEYLSPWYPTEDKPEMTRPDMYIIAGYEEQPLDLDELQYLPEELLQEVKNSIAIITDAALQDYQNIIEADRLSLEVLDKVDRYYDKAAVAQIIKESDPKDYSNQYLVSVCEFGATLGYLFNQSSEFGWLYSYPYFHSIIVHKETGFGITVFDWAVKKFSEYGIEDGFVAKFHAAINGIEDHQKEKNIGA
;
A
#
# COMPACT_ATOMS: atom_id res chain seq x y z
N MET A 1 -9.70 -21.28 32.85
CA MET A 1 -8.69 -21.62 31.82
C MET A 1 -9.42 -21.96 30.51
N LEU A 2 -9.97 -20.96 29.82
CA LEU A 2 -10.54 -21.16 28.48
C LEU A 2 -9.44 -20.89 27.46
N ARG A 3 -8.95 -21.93 26.80
CA ARG A 3 -8.22 -21.80 25.53
C ARG A 3 -9.18 -21.15 24.54
N LEU A 4 -9.18 -19.81 24.47
CA LEU A 4 -9.65 -19.12 23.28
C LEU A 4 -8.75 -19.64 22.16
N PHE A 5 -9.33 -20.46 21.27
CA PHE A 5 -8.75 -20.69 19.96
C PHE A 5 -8.47 -19.31 19.38
N ARG A 6 -7.18 -18.91 19.32
CA ARG A 6 -6.73 -17.72 18.60
C ARG A 6 -7.14 -17.95 17.15
N LYS A 7 -8.34 -17.50 16.76
CA LYS A 7 -8.77 -17.54 15.37
C LYS A 7 -7.68 -16.83 14.58
N LYS A 8 -7.10 -17.57 13.64
CA LYS A 8 -6.14 -17.06 12.68
C LYS A 8 -6.83 -15.91 11.93
N LEU A 9 -6.11 -14.83 11.64
CA LEU A 9 -6.64 -13.81 10.73
C LEU A 9 -6.91 -14.46 9.37
N PRO A 10 -7.80 -13.93 8.53
CA PRO A 10 -7.97 -14.41 7.18
C PRO A 10 -6.73 -14.14 6.31
N HIS A 11 -6.56 -14.94 5.24
CA HIS A 11 -5.52 -14.72 4.24
C HIS A 11 -5.73 -13.41 3.48
N CYS A 12 -4.65 -12.74 3.04
CA CYS A 12 -4.71 -11.46 2.34
C CYS A 12 -5.58 -11.51 1.09
N ASP A 13 -5.48 -12.55 0.27
CA ASP A 13 -6.28 -12.65 -0.96
C ASP A 13 -7.78 -12.78 -0.69
N LYS A 14 -8.16 -13.44 0.41
CA LYS A 14 -9.56 -13.50 0.83
C LYS A 14 -10.05 -12.10 1.18
N LEU A 15 -9.28 -11.36 1.98
CA LEU A 15 -9.63 -10.00 2.39
C LEU A 15 -9.64 -9.05 1.19
N PHE A 16 -8.69 -9.18 0.27
CA PHE A 16 -8.67 -8.42 -0.98
C PHE A 16 -9.94 -8.65 -1.79
N LYS A 17 -10.29 -9.92 -2.02
CA LYS A 17 -11.48 -10.30 -2.79
C LYS A 17 -12.77 -9.83 -2.13
N GLU A 18 -12.84 -9.82 -0.80
CA GLU A 18 -14.03 -9.40 -0.06
C GLU A 18 -14.15 -7.87 0.04
N TYR A 19 -13.07 -7.15 0.32
CA TYR A 19 -13.13 -5.73 0.70
C TYR A 19 -12.63 -4.74 -0.36
N LEU A 20 -11.76 -5.15 -1.29
CA LEU A 20 -11.17 -4.25 -2.31
C LEU A 20 -11.68 -4.57 -3.71
N SER A 21 -11.64 -5.84 -4.12
CA SER A 21 -12.06 -6.31 -5.44
C SER A 21 -13.47 -5.86 -5.88
N PRO A 22 -14.50 -5.79 -5.00
CA PRO A 22 -15.84 -5.39 -5.41
C PRO A 22 -15.93 -3.99 -6.03
N TRP A 23 -14.98 -3.12 -5.68
CA TRP A 23 -14.92 -1.71 -6.06
C TRP A 23 -14.11 -1.45 -7.34
N TYR A 24 -13.53 -2.50 -7.93
CA TYR A 24 -12.95 -2.42 -9.27
C TYR A 24 -14.04 -2.43 -10.35
N PRO A 25 -13.77 -1.90 -11.56
CA PRO A 25 -14.58 -2.14 -12.75
C PRO A 25 -14.84 -3.64 -12.94
N THR A 26 -16.00 -4.00 -13.47
CA THR A 26 -16.47 -5.41 -13.48
C THR A 26 -15.56 -6.32 -14.31
N GLU A 27 -15.05 -5.79 -15.41
CA GLU A 27 -14.13 -6.42 -16.36
C GLU A 27 -12.74 -6.69 -15.77
N ASP A 28 -12.32 -5.96 -14.74
CA ASP A 28 -10.93 -5.96 -14.24
C ASP A 28 -10.81 -6.37 -12.78
N LYS A 29 -11.82 -7.04 -12.20
CA LYS A 29 -11.85 -7.42 -10.78
C LYS A 29 -10.74 -8.41 -10.43
N PRO A 30 -9.66 -8.00 -9.74
CA PRO A 30 -8.60 -8.91 -9.38
C PRO A 30 -9.08 -9.81 -8.23
N GLU A 31 -8.65 -11.07 -8.21
CA GLU A 31 -9.06 -12.02 -7.17
C GLU A 31 -8.04 -12.18 -6.04
N MET A 32 -6.86 -11.58 -6.17
CA MET A 32 -5.74 -11.76 -5.24
C MET A 32 -4.88 -10.50 -5.15
N THR A 33 -4.10 -10.42 -4.08
CA THR A 33 -3.09 -9.37 -3.91
C THR A 33 -1.95 -9.53 -4.92
N ARG A 34 -1.37 -8.42 -5.36
CA ARG A 34 -0.18 -8.39 -6.21
C ARG A 34 1.10 -8.72 -5.41
N PRO A 35 2.21 -9.12 -6.07
CA PRO A 35 3.52 -9.22 -5.43
C PRO A 35 3.92 -7.89 -4.76
N ASP A 36 4.72 -7.98 -3.71
CA ASP A 36 5.15 -6.79 -2.95
C ASP A 36 5.92 -5.81 -3.84
N MET A 37 6.82 -6.34 -4.66
CA MET A 37 7.60 -5.59 -5.63
C MET A 37 7.73 -6.37 -6.93
N TYR A 38 7.78 -5.67 -8.05
CA TYR A 38 8.06 -6.23 -9.36
C TYR A 38 8.65 -5.15 -10.28
N ILE A 39 9.33 -5.55 -11.36
CA ILE A 39 9.72 -4.61 -12.41
C ILE A 39 8.48 -4.38 -13.29
N ILE A 40 8.08 -3.12 -13.47
CA ILE A 40 6.89 -2.80 -14.27
C ILE A 40 7.05 -3.29 -15.72
N ALA A 41 5.96 -3.76 -16.29
CA ALA A 41 5.96 -4.25 -17.67
C ALA A 41 6.37 -3.12 -18.64
N GLY A 42 7.24 -3.44 -19.59
CA GLY A 42 7.73 -2.48 -20.58
C GLY A 42 8.85 -1.56 -20.09
N TYR A 43 9.43 -1.78 -18.91
CA TYR A 43 10.67 -1.09 -18.52
C TYR A 43 11.85 -1.57 -19.38
N GLU A 44 12.42 -0.66 -20.18
CA GLU A 44 13.51 -0.93 -21.14
C GLU A 44 14.88 -0.46 -20.63
N GLU A 45 15.13 -0.55 -19.32
CA GLU A 45 16.41 -0.16 -18.71
C GLU A 45 16.79 1.32 -18.90
N GLN A 46 15.80 2.18 -19.11
CA GLN A 46 15.95 3.63 -19.16
C GLN A 46 15.14 4.29 -18.03
N PRO A 47 15.60 5.43 -17.49
CA PRO A 47 14.83 6.18 -16.51
C PRO A 47 13.43 6.48 -17.02
N LEU A 48 12.43 6.23 -16.18
CA LEU A 48 11.03 6.40 -16.53
C LEU A 48 10.58 7.85 -16.35
N ASP A 49 9.93 8.40 -17.38
CA ASP A 49 9.08 9.57 -17.24
C ASP A 49 7.68 9.13 -16.82
N LEU A 50 7.36 9.32 -15.54
CA LEU A 50 6.07 8.90 -14.99
C LEU A 50 4.90 9.75 -15.48
N ASP A 51 5.15 10.97 -15.97
CA ASP A 51 4.08 11.80 -16.53
C ASP A 51 3.70 11.30 -17.93
N GLU A 52 4.68 10.86 -18.74
CA GLU A 52 4.43 10.23 -20.04
C GLU A 52 3.80 8.83 -19.91
N LEU A 53 4.08 8.10 -18.82
CA LEU A 53 3.52 6.76 -18.58
C LEU A 53 2.08 6.75 -18.04
N GLN A 54 1.52 7.89 -17.61
CA GLN A 54 0.14 7.91 -17.14
C GLN A 54 -0.82 7.56 -18.28
N TYR A 55 -1.68 6.57 -18.06
CA TYR A 55 -2.66 6.09 -19.05
C TYR A 55 -4.09 6.51 -18.72
N LEU A 56 -4.32 7.08 -17.53
CA LEU A 56 -5.64 7.56 -17.14
C LEU A 56 -5.98 8.84 -17.92
N PRO A 57 -7.23 9.01 -18.39
CA PRO A 57 -7.71 10.28 -18.89
C PRO A 57 -7.50 11.39 -17.84
N GLU A 58 -7.21 12.62 -18.29
CA GLU A 58 -6.80 13.74 -17.41
C GLU A 58 -7.76 13.96 -16.22
N GLU A 59 -9.06 13.93 -16.46
CA GLU A 59 -10.08 14.09 -15.40
C GLU A 59 -9.97 12.98 -14.33
N LEU A 60 -9.88 11.72 -14.76
CA LEU A 60 -9.77 10.58 -13.87
C LEU A 60 -8.41 10.53 -13.15
N LEU A 61 -7.34 10.93 -13.84
CA LEU A 61 -6.02 11.08 -13.24
C LEU A 61 -6.07 12.09 -12.10
N GLN A 62 -6.72 13.24 -12.31
CA GLN A 62 -6.85 14.26 -11.27
C GLN A 62 -7.74 13.78 -10.11
N GLU A 63 -8.81 13.03 -10.38
CA GLU A 63 -9.66 12.42 -9.35
C GLU A 63 -8.87 11.44 -8.48
N VAL A 64 -8.07 10.56 -9.08
CA VAL A 64 -7.23 9.60 -8.37
C VAL A 64 -6.16 10.30 -7.54
N LYS A 65 -5.49 11.31 -8.10
CA LYS A 65 -4.52 12.15 -7.38
C LYS A 65 -5.16 12.80 -6.15
N ASN A 66 -6.35 13.38 -6.31
CA ASN A 66 -7.09 14.01 -5.23
C ASN A 66 -7.51 12.97 -4.16
N SER A 67 -7.95 11.79 -4.58
CA SER A 67 -8.35 10.71 -3.67
C SER A 67 -7.18 10.25 -2.79
N ILE A 68 -6.00 10.04 -3.38
CA ILE A 68 -4.79 9.67 -2.63
C ILE A 68 -4.39 10.79 -1.66
N ALA A 69 -4.44 12.05 -2.09
CA ALA A 69 -4.14 13.19 -1.21
C ALA A 69 -5.10 13.25 -0.02
N ILE A 70 -6.41 13.15 -0.26
CA ILE A 70 -7.43 13.15 0.80
C ILE A 70 -7.22 12.01 1.78
N ILE A 71 -6.96 10.79 1.30
CA ILE A 71 -6.73 9.62 2.17
C ILE A 71 -5.41 9.74 2.94
N THR A 72 -4.39 10.37 2.34
CA THR A 72 -3.11 10.65 3.03
C THR A 72 -3.32 11.64 4.18
N ASP A 73 -4.09 12.70 3.96
CA ASP A 73 -4.42 13.69 4.98
C ASP A 73 -5.31 13.10 6.08
N ALA A 74 -6.29 12.28 5.70
CA ALA A 74 -7.14 11.53 6.63
C ALA A 74 -6.32 10.59 7.51
N ALA A 75 -5.38 9.84 6.93
CA ALA A 75 -4.48 8.96 7.67
C ALA A 75 -3.72 9.71 8.77
N LEU A 76 -3.16 10.89 8.45
CA LEU A 76 -2.46 11.71 9.45
C LEU A 76 -3.38 12.15 10.59
N GLN A 77 -4.61 12.55 10.28
CA GLN A 77 -5.60 12.96 11.28
C GLN A 77 -6.02 11.79 12.18
N ASP A 78 -6.32 10.64 11.59
CA ASP A 78 -6.78 9.46 12.32
C ASP A 78 -5.67 8.88 13.20
N TYR A 79 -4.42 8.94 12.74
CA TYR A 79 -3.25 8.49 13.50
C TYR A 79 -2.92 9.38 14.70
N GLN A 80 -3.47 10.58 14.81
CA GLN A 80 -3.33 11.41 16.02
C GLN A 80 -3.87 10.71 17.28
N ASN A 81 -4.80 9.77 17.13
CA ASN A 81 -5.30 8.96 18.25
C ASN A 81 -4.30 7.89 18.72
N ILE A 82 -3.25 7.62 17.94
CA ILE A 82 -2.21 6.63 18.19
C ILE A 82 -0.90 7.33 18.61
N ILE A 83 -0.51 8.36 17.87
CA ILE A 83 0.69 9.18 18.11
C ILE A 83 0.43 10.61 17.63
N GLU A 84 0.74 11.59 18.48
CA GLU A 84 0.72 13.00 18.10
C GLU A 84 1.88 13.29 17.14
N ALA A 85 1.56 13.79 15.94
CA ALA A 85 2.55 14.08 14.90
C ALA A 85 2.06 15.18 13.96
N ASP A 86 2.97 16.02 13.48
CA ASP A 86 2.69 17.09 12.52
C ASP A 86 2.69 16.62 11.05
N ARG A 87 3.29 15.46 10.79
CA ARG A 87 3.39 14.84 9.47
C ARG A 87 3.56 13.33 9.55
N LEU A 88 3.25 12.64 8.46
CA LEU A 88 3.56 11.23 8.31
C LEU A 88 5.08 11.04 8.25
N SER A 89 5.58 10.05 8.99
CA SER A 89 7.00 9.72 9.10
C SER A 89 7.18 8.21 9.34
N LEU A 90 8.41 7.71 9.25
CA LEU A 90 8.70 6.31 9.60
C LEU A 90 8.42 6.01 11.08
N GLU A 91 8.52 7.01 11.97
CA GLU A 91 8.12 6.85 13.37
C GLU A 91 6.61 6.67 13.50
N VAL A 92 5.82 7.47 12.79
CA VAL A 92 4.36 7.31 12.74
C VAL A 92 4.00 5.93 12.18
N LEU A 93 4.65 5.50 11.10
CA LEU A 93 4.45 4.17 10.52
C LEU A 93 4.72 3.05 11.53
N ASP A 94 5.85 3.09 12.27
CA ASP A 94 6.17 2.08 13.29
C ASP A 94 5.12 2.02 14.41
N LYS A 95 4.62 3.18 14.87
CA LYS A 95 3.59 3.21 15.91
C LYS A 95 2.25 2.67 15.44
N VAL A 96 1.84 3.07 14.23
CA VAL A 96 0.58 2.61 13.62
C VAL A 96 0.64 1.11 13.32
N ASP A 97 1.76 0.62 12.78
CA ASP A 97 1.99 -0.80 12.50
C ASP A 97 1.88 -1.65 13.78
N ARG A 98 2.43 -1.18 14.90
CA ARG A 98 2.31 -1.84 16.20
C ARG A 98 0.93 -1.72 16.84
N TYR A 99 0.25 -0.60 16.62
CA TYR A 99 -1.11 -0.39 17.12
C TYR A 99 -2.11 -1.34 16.46
N TYR A 100 -2.03 -1.51 15.14
CA TYR A 100 -2.80 -2.49 14.39
C TYR A 100 -2.20 -3.90 14.55
N ASP A 101 -2.27 -4.40 15.77
CA ASP A 101 -1.92 -5.76 16.10
C ASP A 101 -2.99 -6.77 15.64
N LYS A 102 -2.72 -8.05 15.85
CA LYS A 102 -3.62 -9.14 15.46
C LYS A 102 -5.03 -9.01 16.07
N ALA A 103 -5.15 -8.53 17.30
CA ALA A 103 -6.43 -8.40 17.98
C ALA A 103 -7.23 -7.21 17.43
N ALA A 104 -6.57 -6.06 17.24
CA ALA A 104 -7.16 -4.88 16.64
C ALA A 104 -7.66 -5.18 15.22
N VAL A 105 -6.83 -5.78 14.37
CA VAL A 105 -7.21 -6.15 12.99
C VAL A 105 -8.36 -7.16 12.96
N ALA A 106 -8.35 -8.17 13.85
CA ALA A 106 -9.45 -9.12 13.93
C ALA A 106 -10.79 -8.44 14.29
N GLN A 107 -10.74 -7.42 15.15
CA GLN A 107 -11.93 -6.66 15.54
C GLN A 107 -12.44 -5.79 14.39
N ILE A 108 -11.55 -5.10 13.67
CA ILE A 108 -11.87 -4.29 12.48
C ILE A 108 -12.54 -5.14 11.41
N ILE A 109 -11.97 -6.31 11.07
CA ILE A 109 -12.55 -7.24 10.09
C ILE A 109 -13.95 -7.71 10.53
N LYS A 110 -14.15 -7.97 11.82
CA LYS A 110 -15.42 -8.46 12.35
C LYS A 110 -16.53 -7.40 12.27
N GLU A 111 -16.19 -6.12 12.43
CA GLU A 111 -17.14 -5.00 12.45
C GLU A 111 -17.41 -4.38 11.08
N SER A 112 -16.56 -4.68 10.09
CA SER A 112 -16.66 -4.11 8.75
C SER A 112 -17.66 -4.89 7.88
N ASP A 113 -18.61 -4.19 7.24
CA ASP A 113 -19.43 -4.75 6.17
C ASP A 113 -18.72 -4.57 4.82
N PRO A 114 -18.34 -5.65 4.10
CA PRO A 114 -17.68 -5.54 2.81
C PRO A 114 -18.52 -4.85 1.71
N LYS A 115 -19.83 -4.69 1.93
CA LYS A 115 -20.72 -3.98 1.00
C LYS A 115 -20.75 -2.47 1.21
N ASP A 116 -20.19 -1.99 2.31
CA ASP A 116 -20.07 -0.57 2.62
C ASP A 116 -18.69 -0.06 2.20
N TYR A 117 -18.63 0.93 1.30
CA TYR A 117 -17.36 1.50 0.85
C TYR A 117 -16.62 2.27 1.96
N SER A 118 -17.35 2.70 2.98
CA SER A 118 -16.81 3.43 4.13
C SER A 118 -16.49 2.52 5.32
N ASN A 119 -16.45 1.20 5.12
CA ASN A 119 -16.14 0.26 6.21
C ASN A 119 -14.71 0.47 6.75
N GLN A 120 -14.54 0.25 8.05
CA GLN A 120 -13.28 0.54 8.75
C GLN A 120 -12.09 -0.27 8.22
N TYR A 121 -12.30 -1.51 7.78
CA TYR A 121 -11.22 -2.34 7.22
C TYR A 121 -10.65 -1.70 5.95
N LEU A 122 -11.51 -1.34 5.00
CA LEU A 122 -11.09 -0.71 3.76
C LEU A 122 -10.42 0.64 4.01
N VAL A 123 -11.01 1.48 4.86
CA VAL A 123 -10.44 2.78 5.25
C VAL A 123 -9.04 2.61 5.84
N SER A 124 -8.88 1.73 6.83
CA SER A 124 -7.59 1.51 7.50
C SER A 124 -6.51 0.99 6.54
N VAL A 125 -6.88 0.09 5.62
CA VAL A 125 -5.98 -0.42 4.57
C VAL A 125 -5.56 0.70 3.62
N CYS A 126 -6.50 1.52 3.17
CA CYS A 126 -6.25 2.61 2.24
C CYS A 126 -5.38 3.71 2.87
N GLU A 127 -5.62 4.08 4.12
CA GLU A 127 -4.79 5.03 4.88
C GLU A 127 -3.36 4.51 5.08
N PHE A 128 -3.21 3.24 5.45
CA PHE A 128 -1.89 2.64 5.64
C PHE A 128 -1.11 2.55 4.32
N GLY A 129 -1.78 2.16 3.23
CA GLY A 129 -1.19 2.14 1.89
C GLY A 129 -0.81 3.54 1.38
N ALA A 130 -1.67 4.53 1.59
CA ALA A 130 -1.39 5.93 1.26
C ALA A 130 -0.22 6.48 2.07
N THR A 131 -0.10 6.11 3.35
CA THR A 131 1.03 6.46 4.21
C THR A 131 2.35 5.91 3.67
N LEU A 132 2.39 4.62 3.31
CA LEU A 132 3.57 4.01 2.68
C LEU A 132 3.93 4.74 1.38
N GLY A 133 2.94 5.02 0.55
CA GLY A 133 3.15 5.73 -0.71
C GLY A 133 3.68 7.15 -0.51
N TYR A 134 3.12 7.90 0.43
CA TYR A 134 3.61 9.23 0.83
C TYR A 134 5.08 9.19 1.25
N LEU A 135 5.47 8.19 2.05
CA LEU A 135 6.83 8.04 2.57
C LEU A 135 7.84 7.73 1.46
N PHE A 136 7.52 6.82 0.53
CA PHE A 136 8.39 6.58 -0.62
C PHE A 136 8.51 7.83 -1.51
N ASN A 137 7.39 8.51 -1.75
CA ASN A 137 7.30 9.69 -2.61
C ASN A 137 7.98 10.94 -2.01
N GLN A 138 8.61 10.86 -0.83
CA GLN A 138 9.48 11.91 -0.30
C GLN A 138 10.83 11.96 -1.02
N SER A 139 11.28 10.85 -1.62
CA SER A 139 12.48 10.84 -2.47
C SER A 139 12.12 11.17 -3.91
N SER A 140 12.95 11.97 -4.59
CA SER A 140 12.77 12.33 -6.00
C SER A 140 12.90 11.14 -6.96
N GLU A 141 13.52 10.04 -6.52
CA GLU A 141 13.72 8.81 -7.31
C GLU A 141 12.44 7.99 -7.45
N PHE A 142 11.47 8.22 -6.57
CA PHE A 142 10.19 7.55 -6.57
C PHE A 142 9.09 8.47 -7.11
N GLY A 143 8.00 7.87 -7.58
CA GLY A 143 6.80 8.59 -7.96
C GLY A 143 5.59 7.66 -8.10
N TRP A 144 4.40 8.25 -8.10
CA TRP A 144 3.16 7.50 -8.29
C TRP A 144 2.92 7.19 -9.77
N LEU A 145 2.65 5.92 -10.07
CA LEU A 145 1.92 5.52 -11.28
C LEU A 145 0.47 5.30 -10.88
N TYR A 146 -0.39 6.23 -11.30
CA TYR A 146 -1.77 6.29 -10.83
C TYR A 146 -2.65 5.28 -11.59
N SER A 147 -3.65 4.75 -10.89
CA SER A 147 -4.62 3.80 -11.44
C SER A 147 -6.00 3.99 -10.84
N TYR A 148 -7.01 3.41 -11.48
CA TYR A 148 -8.38 3.39 -10.99
C TYR A 148 -8.81 1.94 -10.67
N PRO A 149 -9.40 1.69 -9.48
CA PRO A 149 -9.59 2.61 -8.37
C PRO A 149 -8.26 3.08 -7.77
N TYR A 150 -8.25 4.17 -7.01
CA TYR A 150 -7.00 4.81 -6.55
C TYR A 150 -6.07 3.86 -5.79
N PHE A 151 -6.62 2.90 -5.05
CA PHE A 151 -5.86 1.87 -4.32
C PHE A 151 -5.28 0.77 -5.22
N HIS A 152 -5.44 0.86 -6.53
CA HIS A 152 -4.66 0.08 -7.50
C HIS A 152 -3.34 0.77 -7.90
N SER A 153 -3.19 2.06 -7.58
CA SER A 153 -1.97 2.83 -7.86
C SER A 153 -0.75 2.21 -7.19
N ILE A 154 0.42 2.44 -7.76
CA ILE A 154 1.69 1.93 -7.25
C ILE A 154 2.72 3.06 -7.14
N ILE A 155 3.72 2.86 -6.29
CA ILE A 155 4.93 3.66 -6.29
C ILE A 155 5.93 3.02 -7.25
N VAL A 156 6.59 3.82 -8.07
CA VAL A 156 7.60 3.37 -9.03
C VAL A 156 8.92 4.06 -8.73
N HIS A 157 9.99 3.28 -8.65
CA HIS A 157 11.36 3.79 -8.69
C HIS A 157 11.76 4.06 -10.15
N LYS A 158 11.97 5.34 -10.49
CA LYS A 158 12.09 5.82 -11.88
C LYS A 158 13.29 5.23 -12.60
N GLU A 159 14.41 5.08 -11.91
CA GLU A 159 15.66 4.62 -12.52
C GLU A 159 15.65 3.12 -12.84
N THR A 160 14.96 2.30 -12.03
CA THR A 160 15.02 0.83 -12.14
C THR A 160 13.73 0.19 -12.62
N GLY A 161 12.64 0.96 -12.71
CA GLY A 161 11.31 0.46 -13.04
C GLY A 161 10.70 -0.45 -11.97
N PHE A 162 11.24 -0.48 -10.74
CA PHE A 162 10.61 -1.26 -9.66
C PHE A 162 9.30 -0.60 -9.23
N GLY A 163 8.19 -1.33 -9.41
CA GLY A 163 6.88 -1.01 -8.87
C GLY A 163 6.68 -1.63 -7.49
N ILE A 164 6.11 -0.84 -6.57
CA ILE A 164 5.79 -1.20 -5.19
C ILE A 164 4.29 -1.04 -4.97
N THR A 165 3.63 -2.13 -4.60
CA THR A 165 2.17 -2.23 -4.46
C THR A 165 1.72 -1.85 -3.05
N VAL A 166 1.92 -0.58 -2.68
CA VAL A 166 1.73 -0.07 -1.30
C VAL A 166 0.35 -0.37 -0.68
N PHE A 167 -0.72 -0.43 -1.49
CA PHE A 167 -2.05 -0.83 -1.00
C PHE A 167 -2.19 -2.34 -0.81
N ASP A 168 -1.59 -3.17 -1.67
CA ASP A 168 -1.54 -4.63 -1.47
C ASP A 168 -0.68 -4.99 -0.25
N TRP A 169 0.39 -4.24 0.00
CA TRP A 169 1.18 -4.30 1.24
C TRP A 169 0.31 -4.05 2.46
N ALA A 170 -0.55 -3.03 2.42
CA ALA A 170 -1.49 -2.74 3.48
C ALA A 170 -2.51 -3.88 3.67
N VAL A 171 -3.06 -4.46 2.60
CA VAL A 171 -3.93 -5.65 2.73
C VAL A 171 -3.18 -6.80 3.41
N LYS A 172 -1.90 -7.01 3.08
CA LYS A 172 -1.08 -8.05 3.71
C LYS A 172 -0.82 -7.75 5.19
N LYS A 173 -0.55 -6.50 5.57
CA LYS A 173 -0.46 -6.06 6.98
C LYS A 173 -1.71 -6.42 7.76
N PHE A 174 -2.89 -6.11 7.21
CA PHE A 174 -4.18 -6.35 7.87
C PHE A 174 -4.69 -7.79 7.69
N SER A 175 -3.80 -8.74 7.39
CA SER A 175 -4.13 -10.14 7.18
C SER A 175 -3.26 -11.06 8.02
N GLU A 176 -3.51 -12.36 7.94
CA GLU A 176 -2.62 -13.35 8.54
C GLU A 176 -1.16 -13.24 8.11
N TYR A 177 -0.93 -12.89 6.84
CA TYR A 177 0.37 -13.01 6.19
C TYR A 177 1.39 -12.02 6.73
N GLY A 178 1.04 -10.74 6.78
CA GLY A 178 1.99 -9.64 7.05
C GLY A 178 1.79 -8.93 8.39
N ILE A 179 0.91 -9.42 9.27
CA ILE A 179 0.59 -8.73 10.54
C ILE A 179 1.81 -8.54 11.45
N GLU A 180 2.85 -9.39 11.31
CA GLU A 180 4.09 -9.37 12.10
C GLU A 180 5.33 -8.90 11.30
N ASP A 181 5.18 -8.41 10.06
CA ASP A 181 6.31 -8.10 9.17
C ASP A 181 7.22 -6.96 9.69
N GLY A 182 6.66 -5.98 10.40
CA GLY A 182 7.38 -4.75 10.77
C GLY A 182 7.60 -3.84 9.56
N PHE A 183 6.68 -2.91 9.31
CA PHE A 183 6.63 -2.20 8.02
C PHE A 183 7.73 -1.15 7.81
N VAL A 184 8.35 -0.64 8.88
CA VAL A 184 9.57 0.18 8.75
C VAL A 184 10.74 -0.67 8.25
N ALA A 185 10.91 -1.88 8.79
CA ALA A 185 11.96 -2.79 8.32
C ALA A 185 11.72 -3.22 6.87
N LYS A 186 10.46 -3.52 6.53
CA LYS A 186 10.04 -3.84 5.15
C LYS A 186 10.28 -2.68 4.17
N PHE A 187 9.98 -1.46 4.58
CA PHE A 187 10.25 -0.25 3.79
C PHE A 187 11.75 -0.10 3.47
N HIS A 188 12.61 -0.23 4.48
CA HIS A 188 14.07 -0.19 4.27
C HIS A 188 14.58 -1.36 3.42
N ALA A 189 14.04 -2.57 3.62
CA ALA A 189 14.42 -3.73 2.83
C ALA A 189 14.10 -3.53 1.34
N ALA A 190 12.97 -2.89 1.00
CA ALA A 190 12.63 -2.56 -0.38
C ALA A 190 13.61 -1.56 -1.00
N ILE A 191 13.96 -0.49 -0.28
CA ILE A 191 14.96 0.49 -0.76
C ILE A 191 16.31 -0.19 -0.98
N ASN A 192 16.79 -0.94 0.00
CA ASN A 192 18.07 -1.65 -0.10
C ASN A 192 18.09 -2.64 -1.29
N GLY A 193 16.99 -3.36 -1.51
CA GLY A 193 16.87 -4.28 -2.65
C GLY A 193 16.95 -3.57 -4.01
N ILE A 194 16.42 -2.36 -4.11
CA ILE A 194 16.52 -1.53 -5.32
C ILE A 194 17.96 -1.04 -5.51
N GLU A 195 18.58 -0.52 -4.45
CA GLU A 195 19.97 -0.03 -4.49
C GLU A 195 20.96 -1.14 -4.85
N ASP A 196 20.78 -2.34 -4.31
CA ASP A 196 21.64 -3.48 -4.58
C ASP A 196 21.49 -3.94 -6.05
N HIS A 197 20.27 -3.95 -6.58
CA HIS A 197 20.03 -4.19 -8.01
C HIS A 197 20.72 -3.16 -8.92
N GLN A 198 20.72 -1.87 -8.54
CA GLN A 198 21.45 -0.84 -9.28
C GLN A 198 22.97 -1.06 -9.25
N LYS A 199 23.52 -1.42 -8.08
CA LYS A 199 24.96 -1.70 -7.94
C LYS A 199 25.36 -2.89 -8.82
N GLU A 200 24.58 -3.95 -8.82
CA GLU A 200 24.84 -5.13 -9.66
C GLU A 200 24.86 -4.79 -11.16
N LYS A 201 23.92 -3.94 -11.62
CA LYS A 201 23.93 -3.45 -13.01
C LYS A 201 25.16 -2.61 -13.34
N ASN A 202 25.58 -1.73 -12.43
CA ASN A 202 26.75 -0.87 -12.65
C ASN A 202 28.09 -1.62 -12.62
N ILE A 203 28.15 -2.79 -11.98
CA ILE A 203 29.34 -3.66 -11.98
C ILE A 203 29.44 -4.47 -13.29
N GLY A 204 28.31 -4.68 -13.98
CA GLY A 204 28.24 -5.43 -15.24
C GLY A 204 28.36 -4.59 -16.52
N ALA A 205 28.44 -3.25 -16.41
CA ALA A 205 28.60 -2.29 -17.51
C ALA A 205 30.07 -1.87 -17.68
#